data_AF-A0A8H7DBB1-F1
#
_entry.id   AF-A0A8H7DBB1-F1
#
_cell.length_a   1.000
_cell.length_b   1.000
_cell.length_c   1.000
_cell.angle_alpha   90.00
_cell.angle_beta   90.00
_cell.angle_gamma   90.00
#
_symmetry.space_group_name_H-M   'P 1'
#
loop_
_entity.id
_entity.type
_entity.pdbx_description
1 polymer ?
#
loop_
_entity_poly.entity_id
_entity_poly.type
_entity_poly.pdbx_seq_one_letter_code
_entity_poly.pdbx_strand_id
1 'polypeptide(L)'
;MTLARFLLAKLHIESLSTKNTITGVREALKHLPKNLHDSYDIVMQRIEAQNEEDRKTARSALTWVANAKRSLTVSEITVALAIEPDAQRLDEDNILDIGIILAVCAGLVIWG
;
A
#
# COMPACT_ATOMS: atom_id res chain seq x y z
N MET A 1 8.26 -13.67 14.94
CA MET A 1 7.15 -14.50 14.39
C MET A 1 5.79 -13.91 14.79
N THR A 2 5.54 -12.61 14.55
CA THR A 2 4.35 -11.90 15.12
C THR A 2 3.74 -10.83 14.20
N LEU A 3 4.41 -10.40 13.12
CA LEU A 3 3.95 -9.31 12.24
C LEU A 3 2.59 -9.62 11.57
N ALA A 4 2.37 -10.87 11.13
CA ALA A 4 1.12 -11.29 10.49
C ALA A 4 -0.12 -11.08 11.40
N ARG A 5 0.02 -11.18 12.73
CA ARG A 5 -1.12 -11.00 13.65
C ARG A 5 -1.53 -9.53 13.82
N PHE A 6 -0.61 -8.58 13.63
CA PHE A 6 -0.90 -7.16 13.76
C PHE A 6 -1.30 -6.51 12.43
N LEU A 7 -0.91 -7.08 11.30
CA LEU A 7 -1.33 -6.58 9.99
C LEU A 7 -2.85 -6.62 9.81
N LEU A 8 -3.48 -7.75 10.16
CA LEU A 8 -4.94 -7.88 10.05
C LEU A 8 -5.66 -6.81 10.90
N ALA A 9 -5.19 -6.58 12.13
CA ALA A 9 -5.73 -5.53 12.99
C ALA A 9 -5.56 -4.13 12.37
N LYS A 10 -4.39 -3.82 11.81
CA LYS A 10 -4.13 -2.56 11.10
C LYS A 10 -5.10 -2.36 9.93
N LEU A 11 -5.27 -3.38 9.08
CA LEU A 11 -6.16 -3.32 7.92
C LEU A 11 -7.62 -3.12 8.32
N HIS A 12 -8.07 -3.75 9.40
CA HIS A 12 -9.41 -3.52 9.94
C HIS A 12 -9.60 -2.06 10.38
N ILE A 13 -8.64 -1.50 11.14
CA ILE A 13 -8.71 -0.11 11.60
C ILE A 13 -8.72 0.86 10.41
N GLU A 14 -7.87 0.65 9.41
CA GLU A 14 -7.85 1.47 8.19
C GLU A 14 -9.15 1.36 7.38
N SER A 15 -9.78 0.19 7.33
CA SER A 15 -11.08 0.04 6.69
C SER A 15 -12.16 0.83 7.43
N LEU A 16 -12.15 0.79 8.76
CA LEU A 16 -13.12 1.51 9.59
C LEU A 16 -12.91 3.03 9.54
N SER A 17 -11.66 3.51 9.44
CA SER A 17 -11.34 4.93 9.37
C SER A 17 -11.85 5.61 8.09
N THR A 18 -12.24 4.85 7.07
CA THR A 18 -12.89 5.39 5.86
C THR A 18 -14.35 5.80 6.07
N LYS A 19 -14.96 5.47 7.23
CA LYS A 19 -16.39 5.70 7.48
C LYS A 19 -16.59 6.99 8.27
N ASN A 20 -17.38 7.90 7.70
CA ASN A 20 -17.63 9.23 8.28
C ASN A 20 -18.82 9.28 9.24
N THR A 21 -19.54 8.17 9.43
CA THR A 21 -20.73 8.11 10.31
C THR A 21 -20.68 6.92 11.24
N ILE A 22 -21.23 7.07 12.45
CA ILE A 22 -21.35 5.99 13.43
C ILE A 22 -22.12 4.80 12.82
N THR A 23 -23.16 5.07 12.03
CA THR A 23 -23.91 4.02 11.32
C THR A 23 -23.02 3.28 10.33
N GLY A 24 -22.25 3.99 9.51
CA GLY A 24 -21.33 3.38 8.55
C GLY A 24 -20.22 2.56 9.21
N VAL A 25 -19.72 3.01 10.37
CA VAL A 25 -18.77 2.22 11.20
C VAL A 25 -19.44 0.94 11.70
N ARG A 26 -20.65 1.01 12.26
CA ARG A 26 -21.39 -0.17 12.76
C ARG A 26 -21.71 -1.17 11.65
N GLU A 27 -22.02 -0.70 10.45
CA GLU A 27 -22.23 -1.57 9.29
C GLU A 27 -20.94 -2.23 8.84
N ALA A 28 -19.84 -1.46 8.73
CA ALA A 28 -18.53 -2.01 8.39
C ALA A 28 -18.06 -3.09 9.39
N LEU A 29 -18.34 -2.92 10.68
CA LEU A 29 -18.04 -3.92 11.72
C LEU A 29 -18.74 -5.27 11.47
N LYS A 30 -19.93 -5.29 10.84
CA LYS A 30 -20.66 -6.54 10.53
C LYS A 30 -20.03 -7.30 9.36
N HIS A 31 -19.28 -6.60 8.52
CA HIS A 31 -18.69 -7.12 7.28
C HIS A 31 -17.17 -7.12 7.31
N LEU A 32 -16.57 -7.07 8.51
CA LEU A 32 -15.12 -7.18 8.62
C LEU A 32 -14.66 -8.53 8.05
N PRO A 33 -13.63 -8.53 7.21
CA PRO A 33 -13.02 -9.75 6.70
C PRO A 33 -12.64 -10.69 7.83
N LYS A 34 -12.96 -11.98 7.69
CA LYS A 34 -12.62 -12.98 8.72
C LYS A 34 -11.20 -13.52 8.57
N ASN A 35 -10.62 -13.36 7.39
CA ASN A 35 -9.30 -13.87 7.07
C ASN A 35 -8.48 -12.78 6.37
N LEU A 36 -7.18 -13.07 6.26
CA LEU A 36 -6.21 -12.14 5.70
C LEU A 36 -6.39 -11.95 4.18
N HIS A 37 -6.82 -12.99 3.46
CA HIS A 37 -7.02 -12.94 2.01
C HIS A 37 -8.11 -11.93 1.63
N ASP A 38 -9.29 -12.05 2.24
CA ASP A 38 -10.41 -11.13 2.06
C ASP A 38 -10.02 -9.69 2.45
N SER A 39 -9.10 -9.53 3.43
CA SER A 39 -8.59 -8.21 3.82
C SER A 39 -7.67 -7.61 2.76
N TYR A 40 -6.79 -8.42 2.15
CA TYR A 40 -5.97 -8.00 1.03
C TYR A 40 -6.82 -7.59 -0.17
N ASP A 41 -7.89 -8.32 -0.48
CA ASP A 41 -8.79 -7.97 -1.59
C ASP A 41 -9.43 -6.59 -1.39
N ILE A 42 -9.89 -6.29 -0.18
CA ILE A 42 -10.42 -4.94 0.14
C ILE A 42 -9.33 -3.89 -0.02
N VAL A 43 -8.09 -4.17 0.39
CA VAL A 43 -7.00 -3.20 0.24
C VAL A 43 -6.65 -2.98 -1.23
N MET A 44 -6.54 -4.05 -2.01
CA MET A 44 -6.28 -3.97 -3.45
C MET A 44 -7.40 -3.21 -4.17
N GLN A 45 -8.67 -3.43 -3.82
CA GLN A 45 -9.78 -2.65 -4.37
C GLN A 45 -9.63 -1.14 -4.05
N ARG A 46 -9.20 -0.79 -2.83
CA ARG A 46 -8.92 0.62 -2.47
C ARG A 46 -7.79 1.21 -3.31
N ILE A 47 -6.72 0.45 -3.54
CA ILE A 47 -5.59 0.87 -4.38
C ILE A 47 -6.02 1.09 -5.83
N GLU A 48 -6.82 0.17 -6.38
CA GLU A 48 -7.32 0.23 -7.77
C GLU A 48 -8.35 1.36 -7.98
N ALA A 49 -9.01 1.82 -6.92
CA ALA A 49 -9.97 2.92 -6.94
C ALA A 49 -9.33 4.32 -6.84
N GLN A 50 -8.00 4.42 -6.66
CA GLN A 50 -7.28 5.69 -6.66
C GLN A 50 -7.23 6.31 -8.07
N ASN A 51 -6.72 7.54 -8.18
CA ASN A 51 -6.44 8.13 -9.49
C ASN A 51 -5.36 7.31 -10.23
N GLU A 52 -5.25 7.52 -11.54
CA GLU A 52 -4.40 6.70 -12.40
C GLU A 52 -2.92 6.71 -11.99
N GLU A 53 -2.42 7.88 -11.58
CA GLU A 53 -1.03 8.08 -11.17
C GLU A 53 -0.71 7.34 -9.87
N ASP A 54 -1.54 7.54 -8.83
CA ASP A 54 -1.40 6.87 -7.54
C ASP A 54 -1.52 5.35 -7.67
N ARG A 55 -2.46 4.88 -8.50
CA ARG A 55 -2.63 3.45 -8.79
C ARG A 55 -1.40 2.87 -9.48
N LYS A 56 -0.83 3.57 -10.47
CA LYS A 56 0.41 3.14 -11.15
C LYS A 56 1.56 3.06 -10.15
N THR A 57 1.74 4.09 -9.32
CA THR A 57 2.78 4.15 -8.29
C THR A 57 2.64 3.00 -7.28
N ALA A 58 1.44 2.78 -6.75
CA ALA A 58 1.18 1.71 -5.80
C ALA A 58 1.46 0.33 -6.40
N ARG A 59 1.02 0.07 -7.64
CA ARG A 59 1.28 -1.22 -8.32
C ARG A 59 2.77 -1.45 -8.55
N SER A 60 3.50 -0.44 -9.00
CA SER A 60 4.95 -0.53 -9.17
C SER A 60 5.65 -0.81 -7.85
N ALA A 61 5.26 -0.11 -6.77
CA ALA A 61 5.85 -0.30 -5.45
C ALA A 61 5.60 -1.72 -4.91
N LEU A 62 4.36 -2.21 -5.00
CA LEU A 62 4.00 -3.57 -4.60
C LEU A 62 4.74 -4.62 -5.45
N THR A 63 4.94 -4.37 -6.74
CA THR A 63 5.69 -5.27 -7.62
C THR A 63 7.15 -5.36 -7.19
N TRP A 64 7.80 -4.23 -6.93
CA TRP A 64 9.18 -4.20 -6.43
C TRP A 64 9.32 -4.93 -5.10
N VAL A 65 8.43 -4.63 -4.14
CA VAL A 65 8.47 -5.25 -2.80
C VAL A 65 8.20 -6.75 -2.86
N ALA A 66 7.22 -7.19 -3.65
CA ALA A 66 6.85 -8.61 -3.74
C ALA A 66 7.91 -9.47 -4.45
N ASN A 67 8.67 -8.89 -5.39
CA ASN A 67 9.69 -9.60 -6.17
C ASN A 67 11.12 -9.42 -5.63
N ALA A 68 11.33 -8.52 -4.67
CA ALA A 68 12.65 -8.32 -4.09
C ALA A 68 13.09 -9.55 -3.26
N LYS A 69 14.36 -9.96 -3.44
CA LYS A 69 14.94 -11.09 -2.69
C LYS A 69 15.13 -10.81 -1.20
N ARG A 70 15.11 -9.53 -0.81
CA ARG A 70 15.23 -9.04 0.56
C ARG A 70 14.39 -7.78 0.71
N SER A 71 14.14 -7.37 1.96
CA SER A 71 13.55 -6.06 2.23
C SER A 71 14.38 -4.94 1.58
N LEU A 72 13.68 -4.03 0.90
CA LEU A 72 14.26 -2.84 0.30
C LEU A 72 14.37 -1.74 1.36
N THR A 73 15.43 -0.95 1.28
CA THR A 73 15.54 0.30 2.05
C THR A 73 14.67 1.38 1.42
N VAL A 74 14.41 2.46 2.16
CA VAL A 74 13.68 3.63 1.65
C VAL A 74 14.35 4.17 0.38
N SER A 75 15.67 4.36 0.41
CA SER A 75 16.40 4.86 -0.76
C SER A 75 16.32 3.92 -1.96
N GLU A 76 16.28 2.60 -1.74
CA GLU A 76 16.21 1.64 -2.83
C GLU A 76 14.84 1.65 -3.51
N ILE A 77 13.75 1.68 -2.73
CA ILE A 77 12.41 1.69 -3.32
C ILE A 77 12.10 3.02 -4.02
N THR A 78 12.52 4.16 -3.45
CA THR A 78 12.29 5.47 -4.08
C THR A 78 13.04 5.60 -5.40
N VAL A 79 14.30 5.15 -5.44
CA VAL A 79 15.07 5.12 -6.69
C VAL A 79 14.49 4.11 -7.68
N ALA A 80 14.09 2.91 -7.23
CA ALA A 80 13.51 1.89 -8.10
C ALA A 80 12.20 2.33 -8.78
N LEU A 81 11.43 3.21 -8.12
CA LEU A 81 10.20 3.78 -8.66
C LEU A 81 10.43 4.96 -9.62
N ALA A 82 11.56 5.66 -9.49
CA ALA A 82 11.93 6.77 -10.37
C ALA A 82 12.52 6.31 -11.72
N ILE A 83 12.88 5.02 -11.85
CA ILE A 83 13.44 4.46 -13.08
C ILE A 83 12.32 4.19 -14.09
N GLU A 84 12.36 4.91 -15.21
CA GLU A 84 11.54 4.61 -16.39
C GLU A 84 12.23 3.58 -17.29
N PRO A 85 11.47 2.66 -17.92
CA PRO A 85 12.01 1.78 -18.95
C PRO A 85 12.71 2.60 -20.04
N ASP A 86 13.86 2.13 -20.50
CA ASP A 86 14.68 2.76 -21.55
C ASP A 86 15.34 4.11 -21.19
N ALA A 87 15.21 4.58 -19.94
CA ALA A 87 15.94 5.77 -19.48
C ALA A 87 17.45 5.50 -19.37
N GLN A 88 18.27 6.38 -19.95
CA GLN A 88 19.73 6.29 -19.86
C GLN A 88 20.30 6.82 -18.53
N ARG A 89 19.51 7.60 -17.78
CA ARG A 89 19.88 8.21 -16.51
C ARG A 89 18.67 8.25 -15.58
N LEU A 90 18.95 8.22 -14.28
CA LEU A 90 17.96 8.48 -13.25
C LEU A 90 17.52 9.94 -13.34
N ASP A 91 16.22 10.16 -13.35
CA ASP A 91 15.62 11.48 -13.17
C ASP A 91 15.42 11.72 -11.67
N GLU A 92 16.25 12.57 -11.07
CA GLU A 92 16.18 12.89 -9.63
C GLU A 92 14.89 13.63 -9.27
N ASP A 93 14.28 14.35 -10.22
CA ASP A 93 13.00 15.05 -10.02
C ASP A 93 11.82 14.08 -9.96
N ASN A 94 12.01 12.83 -10.39
CA ASN A 94 11.01 11.75 -10.34
C ASN A 94 11.10 10.91 -9.05
N ILE A 95 12.00 11.26 -8.11
CA ILE A 95 12.12 10.56 -6.83
C ILE A 95 10.97 10.96 -5.92
N LEU A 96 10.12 9.97 -5.59
CA LEU A 96 8.97 10.18 -4.71
C LEU A 96 9.36 10.22 -3.23
N ASP A 97 8.65 11.06 -2.48
CA ASP A 97 8.68 11.01 -1.02
C ASP A 97 8.09 9.68 -0.51
N ILE A 98 8.73 9.10 0.50
CA ILE A 98 8.30 7.81 1.06
C ILE A 98 6.89 7.87 1.64
N GLY A 99 6.46 9.01 2.16
CA GLY A 99 5.11 9.23 2.66
C GLY A 99 4.05 9.05 1.56
N ILE A 100 4.34 9.48 0.34
CA ILE A 100 3.46 9.26 -0.83
C ILE A 100 3.34 7.77 -1.10
N ILE A 101 4.46 7.05 -1.20
CA ILE A 101 4.49 5.61 -1.47
C ILE A 101 3.68 4.84 -0.40
N LEU A 102 3.88 5.18 0.87
CA LEU A 102 3.17 4.55 1.99
C LEU A 102 1.66 4.84 1.95
N ALA A 103 1.26 6.06 1.59
CA ALA A 103 -0.12 6.46 1.47
C ALA A 103 -0.83 5.71 0.34
N VAL A 104 -0.26 5.71 -0.86
CA VAL A 104 -0.89 5.09 -2.06
C VAL A 104 -0.93 3.56 -1.98
N CYS A 105 -0.06 2.94 -1.18
CA CYS A 105 -0.07 1.50 -0.94
C CYS A 105 -1.09 1.05 0.13
N ALA A 106 -1.92 1.96 0.64
CA ALA A 106 -3.04 1.67 1.55
C ALA A 106 -2.66 0.71 2.71
N GLY A 107 -1.49 0.92 3.30
CA GLY A 107 -1.04 0.19 4.47
C GLY A 107 -0.40 -1.18 4.22
N LEU A 108 -0.31 -1.64 2.95
CA LEU A 108 0.34 -2.90 2.57
C LEU A 108 1.87 -2.84 2.66
N VAL A 109 2.45 -1.67 2.39
CA VAL A 109 3.87 -1.42 2.60
C VAL A 109 4.05 -0.86 4.00
N ILE A 110 4.98 -1.43 4.74
CA ILE A 110 5.37 -0.98 6.08
C ILE A 110 6.87 -0.76 6.13
N TRP A 111 7.29 0.21 6.92
CA TRP A 111 8.70 0.50 7.18
C TRP A 111 9.02 0.19 8.66
N GLY A 112 10.21 -0.36 8.91
CA GLY A 112 10.66 -0.78 10.24
C GLY A 112 12.16 -1.03 10.28
#